data_AF-A0A7L5A1J3-F1
#
_entry.id   AF-A0A7L5A1J3-F1
#
_cell.length_a   1.000
_cell.length_b   1.000
_cell.length_c   1.000
_cell.angle_alpha   90.00
_cell.angle_beta   90.00
_cell.angle_gamma   90.00
#
_symmetry.space_group_name_H-M   'P 1'
#
loop_
_entity.id
_entity.type
_entity.pdbx_description
1 polymer ?
#
loop_
_entity_poly.entity_id
_entity_poly.type
_entity_poly.pdbx_seq_one_letter_code
_entity_poly.pdbx_strand_id
1 'polypeptide(L)'
;MPTFYSFGRLPQACSATGVLLLLGMAAPAQAQLISFPGAEGAGKYTSGGRGTATVPTTVFEVTNLNDDNQPGSLRYALSQAATHRTIVFRVSGTIHLNSPLSFNKANTTIAGQTAPGDGICLADHPVSIGADNVIVRFMRFRMGDKNQNLGMVNGSGDGDAFGALSRRKIMVDHCSVSWSSDEAFTVYRGDSTTLQWNIISEPLDYSYHFETGDTDFEHHGYGGIWGGRNASMHHNLLAHVRGRMPRFDGSRNLAPYTAGQENVDFRNNVLYNWASYNVNGGEGGNYNIVGNYYKYGPSTPNSSSSGVAVRSEVLTPYKQTSSPVLPFGKFYLTGNYVDSYPVVTAANWKGVIMSGGTRADTALSKVLVPFATVPLPVQSAQDAYVAVLQKAGCVLPSRDAVDQRIVGDVLNRTGGIIDVQGGFPHGTPYAQTTGAWPVLQSAPAPTDTDHDGMPDAWETANGLNPNSAADRGLRAANGYTNLENYLNGLVAVVTAAAPQAKTDLTALQVYPNPGHEQFTVAHPKADRHATITIFTFEGRNVATVAAAPGTQQTQLNLGELANGNYLLLYADAAQRLTFKIVKE
;
A
#
# COMPACT_ATOMS: atom_id res chain seq x y z
N MET A 1 96.91 23.20 6.32
CA MET A 1 96.02 22.07 6.70
C MET A 1 95.52 21.42 5.41
N PRO A 2 95.56 20.09 5.27
CA PRO A 2 96.23 19.47 4.12
C PRO A 2 95.33 19.16 2.91
N THR A 3 95.97 19.32 1.74
CA THR A 3 95.87 18.64 0.43
C THR A 3 95.01 17.38 0.30
N PHE A 4 94.31 17.20 -0.84
CA PHE A 4 94.50 16.05 -1.79
C PHE A 4 93.73 16.25 -3.15
N TYR A 5 94.47 16.03 -4.24
CA TYR A 5 94.26 15.64 -5.65
C TYR A 5 92.86 15.38 -6.31
N SER A 6 92.67 16.03 -7.49
CA SER A 6 92.50 15.51 -8.88
C SER A 6 91.38 14.51 -9.33
N PHE A 7 90.51 15.04 -10.23
CA PHE A 7 89.93 14.56 -11.52
C PHE A 7 89.14 13.22 -11.68
N GLY A 8 87.93 13.31 -12.32
CA GLY A 8 87.27 12.18 -13.01
C GLY A 8 85.82 12.37 -13.54
N ARG A 9 85.69 12.57 -14.87
CA ARG A 9 84.60 12.33 -15.89
C ARG A 9 83.10 12.05 -15.55
N LEU A 10 82.21 12.81 -16.25
CA LEU A 10 80.93 12.53 -17.03
C LEU A 10 79.83 11.57 -16.47
N PRO A 11 78.49 11.68 -16.78
CA PRO A 11 77.91 12.11 -18.08
C PRO A 11 76.57 12.91 -18.06
N GLN A 12 76.13 13.27 -19.28
CA GLN A 12 74.79 13.69 -19.71
C GLN A 12 73.69 12.64 -19.41
N ALA A 13 72.47 13.09 -19.11
CA ALA A 13 71.24 12.61 -19.77
C ALA A 13 70.02 13.45 -19.34
N CYS A 14 69.44 14.18 -20.30
CA CYS A 14 68.06 14.66 -20.23
C CYS A 14 67.11 13.46 -20.12
N SER A 15 66.27 13.43 -19.10
CA SER A 15 65.13 12.50 -19.02
C SER A 15 63.83 13.32 -19.05
N ALA A 16 63.16 13.27 -20.20
CA ALA A 16 61.81 13.81 -20.35
C ALA A 16 60.84 12.96 -19.51
N THR A 17 60.24 13.58 -18.51
CA THR A 17 59.21 12.94 -17.67
C THR A 17 57.92 12.86 -18.47
N GLY A 18 57.66 11.71 -19.08
CA GLY A 18 56.36 11.39 -19.68
C GLY A 18 55.31 11.24 -18.59
N VAL A 19 54.34 12.15 -18.54
CA VAL A 19 53.13 12.01 -17.72
C VAL A 19 52.24 10.97 -18.39
N LEU A 20 52.23 9.76 -17.84
CA LEU A 20 51.32 8.69 -18.24
C LEU A 20 49.92 9.05 -17.73
N LEU A 21 49.03 9.52 -18.61
CA LEU A 21 47.61 9.66 -18.30
C LEU A 21 47.02 8.25 -18.14
N LEU A 22 46.90 7.79 -16.89
CA LEU A 22 46.06 6.64 -16.54
C LEU A 22 44.59 7.02 -16.78
N LEU A 23 44.09 6.73 -17.98
CA LEU A 23 42.65 6.63 -18.25
C LEU A 23 42.11 5.44 -17.45
N GLY A 24 41.76 5.68 -16.18
CA GLY A 24 41.02 4.72 -15.38
C GLY A 24 39.69 4.43 -16.06
N MET A 25 39.52 3.20 -16.55
CA MET A 25 38.21 2.71 -16.98
C MET A 25 37.30 2.71 -15.75
N ALA A 26 36.49 3.76 -15.59
CA ALA A 26 35.39 3.74 -14.66
C ALA A 26 34.41 2.67 -15.15
N ALA A 27 34.37 1.53 -14.47
CA ALA A 27 33.32 0.55 -14.68
C ALA A 27 31.97 1.25 -14.48
N PRO A 28 30.99 1.07 -15.39
CA PRO A 28 29.69 1.68 -15.22
C PRO A 28 29.11 1.21 -13.88
N ALA A 29 28.83 2.15 -12.98
CA ALA A 29 28.13 1.86 -11.75
C ALA A 29 26.71 1.40 -12.11
N GLN A 30 26.47 0.09 -12.06
CA GLN A 30 25.13 -0.45 -12.26
C GLN A 30 24.28 -0.06 -11.05
N ALA A 31 23.24 0.74 -11.27
CA ALA A 31 22.31 1.13 -10.23
C ALA A 31 21.75 -0.12 -9.52
N GLN A 32 21.61 -0.06 -8.20
CA GLN A 32 21.09 -1.18 -7.41
C GLN A 32 19.70 -1.57 -7.93
N LEU A 33 19.53 -2.84 -8.28
CA LEU A 33 18.29 -3.36 -8.84
C LEU A 33 17.17 -3.33 -7.79
N ILE A 34 16.06 -2.67 -8.11
CA ILE A 34 14.87 -2.64 -7.25
C ILE A 34 14.18 -4.02 -7.19
N SER A 35 13.23 -4.20 -6.28
CA SER A 35 12.54 -5.48 -6.03
C SER A 35 11.81 -5.97 -7.28
N PHE A 36 11.07 -5.08 -7.92
CA PHE A 36 10.33 -5.29 -9.16
C PHE A 36 10.00 -3.92 -9.78
N PRO A 37 9.66 -3.84 -11.08
CA PRO A 37 9.15 -2.60 -11.67
C PRO A 37 7.93 -2.07 -10.90
N GLY A 38 8.01 -0.83 -10.40
CA GLY A 38 6.98 -0.22 -9.55
C GLY A 38 7.15 -0.44 -8.04
N ALA A 39 8.23 -1.08 -7.60
CA ALA A 39 8.63 -1.09 -6.19
C ALA A 39 9.22 0.27 -5.80
N GLU A 40 8.65 0.92 -4.80
CA GLU A 40 9.06 2.25 -4.34
C GLU A 40 9.40 2.24 -2.84
N GLY A 41 9.86 3.39 -2.33
CA GLY A 41 10.08 3.57 -0.89
C GLY A 41 11.29 2.86 -0.31
N ALA A 42 11.36 2.86 1.02
CA ALA A 42 12.49 2.36 1.80
C ALA A 42 12.80 0.86 1.59
N GLY A 43 11.79 0.07 1.24
CA GLY A 43 11.87 -1.36 0.98
C GLY A 43 12.16 -1.72 -0.48
N LYS A 44 12.26 -0.75 -1.40
CA LYS A 44 12.38 -1.01 -2.85
C LYS A 44 13.59 -1.82 -3.29
N TYR A 45 14.60 -2.00 -2.43
CA TYR A 45 15.79 -2.79 -2.72
C TYR A 45 15.77 -4.18 -2.06
N THR A 46 14.63 -4.58 -1.49
CA THR A 46 14.42 -5.93 -0.98
C THR A 46 14.53 -6.90 -2.15
N SER A 47 15.43 -7.87 -2.10
CA SER A 47 15.61 -8.83 -3.20
C SER A 47 14.75 -10.07 -3.04
N GLY A 48 14.23 -10.32 -1.84
CA GLY A 48 13.43 -11.50 -1.55
C GLY A 48 14.13 -12.78 -1.99
N GLY A 49 13.40 -13.60 -2.75
CA GLY A 49 13.83 -14.88 -3.30
C GLY A 49 14.77 -14.84 -4.50
N ARG A 50 15.14 -13.67 -5.05
CA ARG A 50 15.86 -13.53 -6.34
C ARG A 50 17.06 -14.46 -6.55
N GLY A 51 17.85 -14.71 -5.51
CA GLY A 51 19.11 -15.43 -5.62
C GLY A 51 20.25 -14.62 -6.22
N THR A 52 21.39 -15.29 -6.40
CA THR A 52 22.59 -14.76 -7.03
C THR A 52 22.88 -15.52 -8.33
N ALA A 53 23.87 -15.08 -9.11
CA ALA A 53 24.27 -15.81 -10.33
C ALA A 53 24.82 -17.22 -10.03
N THR A 54 25.34 -17.46 -8.83
CA THR A 54 25.92 -18.75 -8.41
C THR A 54 24.98 -19.59 -7.55
N VAL A 55 24.02 -18.95 -6.88
CA VAL A 55 23.02 -19.60 -6.04
C VAL A 55 21.64 -19.09 -6.48
N PRO A 56 21.04 -19.69 -7.52
CA PRO A 56 19.73 -19.29 -7.98
C PRO A 56 18.66 -19.58 -6.93
N THR A 57 17.49 -19.00 -7.12
CA THR A 57 16.32 -19.26 -6.28
C THR A 57 15.91 -20.73 -6.34
N THR A 58 15.47 -21.29 -5.22
CA THR A 58 14.68 -22.53 -5.20
C THR A 58 13.20 -22.17 -5.31
N VAL A 59 12.50 -22.79 -6.25
CA VAL A 59 11.04 -22.60 -6.37
C VAL A 59 10.33 -23.68 -5.57
N PHE A 60 9.32 -23.25 -4.81
CA PHE A 60 8.40 -24.15 -4.13
C PHE A 60 6.99 -23.86 -4.63
N GLU A 61 6.36 -24.90 -5.19
CA GLU A 61 5.00 -24.83 -5.70
C GLU A 61 3.99 -25.24 -4.63
N VAL A 62 2.99 -24.39 -4.40
CA VAL A 62 1.81 -24.71 -3.62
C VAL A 62 0.75 -25.25 -4.57
N THR A 63 0.43 -26.55 -4.46
CA THR A 63 -0.44 -27.29 -5.38
C THR A 63 -1.75 -27.75 -4.73
N ASN A 64 -1.90 -27.57 -3.42
CA ASN A 64 -3.14 -27.87 -2.70
C ASN A 64 -3.43 -26.81 -1.61
N LEU A 65 -4.66 -26.85 -1.09
CA LEU A 65 -5.14 -25.89 -0.09
C LEU A 65 -5.04 -26.43 1.36
N ASN A 66 -4.40 -27.58 1.56
CA ASN A 66 -4.27 -28.16 2.89
C ASN A 66 -3.27 -27.34 3.72
N ASP A 67 -3.52 -27.21 5.01
CA ASP A 67 -2.55 -26.65 5.96
C ASP A 67 -1.86 -27.75 6.77
N ASP A 68 -0.87 -28.38 6.14
CA ASP A 68 -0.09 -29.48 6.72
C ASP A 68 1.41 -29.32 6.42
N ASN A 69 2.23 -30.30 6.80
CA ASN A 69 3.66 -30.33 6.44
C ASN A 69 3.94 -31.35 5.34
N GLN A 70 3.01 -31.56 4.40
CA GLN A 70 3.17 -32.47 3.26
C GLN A 70 3.46 -31.69 1.97
N PRO A 71 4.21 -32.28 1.01
CA PRO A 71 4.48 -31.65 -0.28
C PRO A 71 3.23 -31.07 -0.95
N GLY A 72 3.36 -29.86 -1.50
CA GLY A 72 2.29 -29.13 -2.15
C GLY A 72 1.51 -28.16 -1.25
N SER A 73 1.63 -28.23 0.08
CA SER A 73 1.05 -27.22 0.97
C SER A 73 1.96 -26.01 1.17
N LEU A 74 1.37 -24.85 1.46
CA LEU A 74 2.12 -23.62 1.75
C LEU A 74 3.02 -23.78 2.99
N ARG A 75 2.52 -24.43 4.03
CA ARG A 75 3.28 -24.65 5.27
C ARG A 75 4.49 -25.58 5.03
N TYR A 76 4.36 -26.60 4.17
CA TYR A 76 5.52 -27.37 3.72
C TYR A 76 6.53 -26.49 2.97
N ALA A 77 6.10 -25.72 1.96
CA ALA A 77 6.97 -24.84 1.19
C ALA A 77 7.78 -23.86 2.06
N LEU A 78 7.14 -23.32 3.11
CA LEU A 78 7.77 -22.40 4.05
C LEU A 78 8.78 -23.07 4.98
N SER A 79 8.56 -24.35 5.33
CA SER A 79 9.45 -25.08 6.25
C SER A 79 10.73 -25.60 5.58
N GLN A 80 10.73 -25.76 4.25
CA GLN A 80 11.87 -26.31 3.52
C GLN A 80 13.12 -25.43 3.58
N ALA A 81 14.28 -26.09 3.52
CA ALA A 81 15.59 -25.44 3.48
C ALA A 81 15.88 -24.93 2.05
N ALA A 82 16.25 -23.65 1.95
CA ALA A 82 16.71 -23.01 0.73
C ALA A 82 17.41 -21.68 1.10
N THR A 83 18.51 -21.36 0.41
CA THR A 83 19.25 -20.10 0.60
C THR A 83 18.46 -18.90 0.11
N HIS A 84 17.78 -19.08 -1.02
CA HIS A 84 16.87 -18.12 -1.65
C HIS A 84 15.65 -18.90 -2.11
N ARG A 85 14.45 -18.39 -1.85
CA ARG A 85 13.23 -19.12 -2.21
C ARG A 85 12.16 -18.22 -2.81
N THR A 86 11.48 -18.75 -3.81
CA THR A 86 10.28 -18.15 -4.38
C THR A 86 9.15 -19.15 -4.25
N ILE A 87 8.08 -18.75 -3.56
CA ILE A 87 6.87 -19.55 -3.42
C ILE A 87 5.88 -19.08 -4.48
N VAL A 88 5.47 -20.02 -5.33
CA VAL A 88 4.47 -19.83 -6.38
C VAL A 88 3.25 -20.71 -6.10
N PHE A 89 2.10 -20.31 -6.62
CA PHE A 89 0.84 -21.00 -6.42
C PHE A 89 0.38 -21.63 -7.73
N ARG A 90 0.03 -22.91 -7.67
CA ARG A 90 -0.58 -23.72 -8.74
C ARG A 90 -2.05 -24.06 -8.42
N VAL A 91 -2.59 -23.41 -7.40
CA VAL A 91 -3.95 -23.57 -6.91
C VAL A 91 -4.47 -22.22 -6.43
N SER A 92 -5.77 -22.04 -6.47
CA SER A 92 -6.48 -20.88 -5.93
C SER A 92 -7.58 -21.34 -4.99
N GLY A 93 -7.92 -20.49 -4.02
CA GLY A 93 -8.81 -20.85 -2.93
C GLY A 93 -8.36 -20.28 -1.60
N THR A 94 -9.10 -20.66 -0.57
CA THR A 94 -8.79 -20.30 0.82
C THR A 94 -8.07 -21.46 1.50
N ILE A 95 -6.86 -21.20 2.00
CA ILE A 95 -6.14 -22.09 2.91
C ILE A 95 -6.61 -21.76 4.32
N HIS A 96 -7.43 -22.64 4.87
CA HIS A 96 -7.85 -22.57 6.27
C HIS A 96 -6.72 -23.10 7.14
N LEU A 97 -6.07 -22.19 7.87
CA LEU A 97 -4.96 -22.55 8.72
C LEU A 97 -5.43 -23.36 9.93
N ASN A 98 -4.61 -24.31 10.36
CA ASN A 98 -4.77 -25.11 11.58
C ASN A 98 -3.96 -24.53 12.75
N SER A 99 -3.04 -23.61 12.47
CA SER A 99 -2.22 -22.91 13.47
C SER A 99 -1.60 -21.64 12.86
N PRO A 100 -1.11 -20.69 13.68
CA PRO A 100 -0.38 -19.52 13.17
C PRO A 100 0.72 -19.91 12.16
N LEU A 101 0.86 -19.09 11.12
CA LEU A 101 1.83 -19.32 10.04
C LEU A 101 2.87 -18.20 10.04
N SER A 102 4.14 -18.54 9.85
CA SER A 102 5.22 -17.55 9.80
C SER A 102 6.12 -17.75 8.60
N PHE A 103 6.35 -16.69 7.83
CA PHE A 103 7.38 -16.62 6.79
C PHE A 103 8.74 -16.42 7.46
N ASN A 104 9.21 -17.48 8.12
CA ASN A 104 10.30 -17.43 9.09
C ASN A 104 11.70 -17.69 8.50
N LYS A 105 11.83 -17.69 7.18
CA LYS A 105 13.10 -17.88 6.47
C LYS A 105 13.43 -16.66 5.63
N ALA A 106 14.66 -16.19 5.76
CA ALA A 106 15.12 -15.02 5.03
C ALA A 106 15.21 -15.29 3.52
N ASN A 107 15.28 -14.23 2.72
CA ASN A 107 15.39 -14.28 1.26
C ASN A 107 14.21 -15.02 0.61
N THR A 108 13.00 -14.57 0.93
CA THR A 108 11.75 -15.21 0.52
C THR A 108 10.90 -14.27 -0.32
N THR A 109 10.41 -14.74 -1.46
CA THR A 109 9.32 -14.09 -2.20
C THR A 109 8.08 -14.97 -2.14
N ILE A 110 6.96 -14.40 -1.68
CA ILE A 110 5.62 -15.00 -1.77
C ILE A 110 4.90 -14.34 -2.95
N ALA A 111 4.73 -15.08 -4.05
CA ALA A 111 4.22 -14.54 -5.31
C ALA A 111 2.75 -14.93 -5.54
N GLY A 112 1.83 -14.32 -4.79
CA GLY A 112 0.39 -14.60 -4.88
C GLY A 112 -0.21 -14.41 -6.27
N GLN A 113 0.37 -13.54 -7.11
CA GLN A 113 -0.08 -13.30 -8.48
C GLN A 113 0.07 -14.50 -9.42
N THR A 114 0.77 -15.55 -8.98
CA THR A 114 0.91 -16.80 -9.75
C THR A 114 -0.26 -17.76 -9.59
N ALA A 115 -1.08 -17.56 -8.54
CA ALA A 115 -2.27 -18.39 -8.33
C ALA A 115 -3.19 -18.27 -9.56
N PRO A 116 -3.79 -19.38 -10.04
CA PRO A 116 -4.79 -19.33 -11.09
C PRO A 116 -6.12 -18.74 -10.57
N GLY A 117 -7.16 -18.73 -11.40
CA GLY A 117 -8.52 -18.41 -10.97
C GLY A 117 -8.63 -17.04 -10.28
N ASP A 118 -9.22 -16.98 -9.09
CA ASP A 118 -9.38 -15.75 -8.29
C ASP A 118 -8.28 -15.52 -7.24
N GLY A 119 -7.23 -16.34 -7.25
CA GLY A 119 -6.07 -16.17 -6.37
C GLY A 119 -6.15 -16.92 -5.04
N ILE A 120 -5.36 -16.49 -4.06
CA ILE A 120 -5.17 -17.22 -2.80
C ILE A 120 -5.51 -16.36 -1.57
N CYS A 121 -6.19 -16.98 -0.60
CA CYS A 121 -6.49 -16.39 0.71
C CYS A 121 -5.99 -17.29 1.85
N LEU A 122 -5.45 -16.69 2.90
CA LEU A 122 -5.15 -17.35 4.16
C LEU A 122 -6.20 -16.96 5.20
N ALA A 123 -6.74 -17.94 5.92
CA ALA A 123 -7.81 -17.74 6.89
C ALA A 123 -7.55 -18.47 8.21
N ASP A 124 -8.38 -18.16 9.21
CA ASP A 124 -8.53 -18.82 10.52
C ASP A 124 -7.40 -18.56 11.55
N HIS A 125 -6.18 -18.19 11.14
CA HIS A 125 -5.09 -17.87 12.08
C HIS A 125 -4.21 -16.69 11.65
N PRO A 126 -3.51 -16.05 12.61
CA PRO A 126 -2.49 -15.02 12.34
C PRO A 126 -1.40 -15.48 11.37
N VAL A 127 -0.95 -14.55 10.53
CA VAL A 127 0.22 -14.74 9.66
C VAL A 127 1.28 -13.68 9.94
N SER A 128 2.54 -14.07 10.00
CA SER A 128 3.65 -13.13 10.25
C SER A 128 4.82 -13.30 9.30
N ILE A 129 5.54 -12.21 9.03
CA ILE A 129 6.89 -12.27 8.46
C ILE A 129 7.88 -12.39 9.62
N GLY A 130 8.46 -13.58 9.74
CA GLY A 130 9.40 -13.94 10.80
C GLY A 130 10.87 -13.71 10.47
N ALA A 131 11.20 -13.21 9.27
CA ALA A 131 12.58 -13.09 8.79
C ALA A 131 12.85 -11.79 7.99
N ASP A 132 14.13 -11.53 7.73
CA ASP A 132 14.60 -10.41 6.92
C ASP A 132 14.56 -10.72 5.42
N ASN A 133 14.53 -9.68 4.59
CA ASN A 133 14.57 -9.77 3.12
C ASN A 133 13.41 -10.61 2.56
N VAL A 134 12.19 -10.13 2.78
CA VAL A 134 10.95 -10.82 2.39
C VAL A 134 10.08 -9.90 1.52
N ILE A 135 9.62 -10.45 0.40
CA ILE A 135 8.64 -9.83 -0.49
C ILE A 135 7.34 -10.62 -0.40
N VAL A 136 6.21 -9.96 -0.19
CA VAL A 136 4.87 -10.56 -0.22
C VAL A 136 4.01 -9.74 -1.17
N ARG A 137 3.41 -10.39 -2.19
CA ARG A 137 2.56 -9.70 -3.15
C ARG A 137 1.28 -10.47 -3.45
N PHE A 138 0.18 -9.73 -3.66
CA PHE A 138 -1.09 -10.28 -4.16
C PHE A 138 -1.64 -11.44 -3.30
N MET A 139 -1.53 -11.32 -1.98
CA MET A 139 -2.09 -12.27 -1.02
C MET A 139 -3.29 -11.66 -0.29
N ARG A 140 -4.23 -12.51 0.12
CA ARG A 140 -5.29 -12.13 1.06
C ARG A 140 -5.07 -12.78 2.42
N PHE A 141 -5.25 -12.00 3.48
CA PHE A 141 -5.17 -12.45 4.87
C PHE A 141 -6.47 -12.09 5.56
N ARG A 142 -7.30 -13.08 5.85
CA ARG A 142 -8.64 -12.91 6.42
C ARG A 142 -8.84 -13.85 7.58
N MET A 143 -8.31 -13.45 8.73
CA MET A 143 -8.18 -14.33 9.89
C MET A 143 -9.53 -14.80 10.42
N GLY A 144 -10.47 -13.88 10.65
CA GLY A 144 -11.74 -14.20 11.29
C GLY A 144 -11.59 -14.61 12.75
N ASP A 145 -12.71 -14.87 13.40
CA ASP A 145 -12.78 -15.05 14.86
C ASP A 145 -12.71 -16.51 15.36
N LYS A 146 -12.68 -17.49 14.45
CA LYS A 146 -12.77 -18.94 14.74
C LYS A 146 -11.96 -19.39 15.94
N ASN A 147 -10.70 -18.94 16.01
CA ASN A 147 -9.70 -19.37 16.98
C ASN A 147 -9.36 -18.30 18.02
N GLN A 148 -10.16 -17.23 18.11
CA GLN A 148 -9.86 -16.06 18.94
C GLN A 148 -10.58 -16.09 20.30
N ASN A 149 -11.64 -16.89 20.43
CA ASN A 149 -12.36 -17.07 21.69
C ASN A 149 -11.56 -17.98 22.65
N LEU A 150 -10.58 -17.41 23.37
CA LEU A 150 -9.80 -18.11 24.39
C LEU A 150 -10.35 -17.88 25.82
N GLY A 151 -11.53 -17.25 25.91
CA GLY A 151 -12.13 -16.76 27.15
C GLY A 151 -11.69 -15.33 27.50
N MET A 152 -12.35 -14.73 28.50
CA MET A 152 -12.05 -13.38 28.97
C MET A 152 -10.79 -13.37 29.85
N VAL A 153 -9.66 -13.65 29.21
CA VAL A 153 -8.33 -13.67 29.82
C VAL A 153 -7.42 -12.74 29.05
N ASN A 154 -6.55 -12.04 29.78
CA ASN A 154 -5.58 -11.13 29.16
C ASN A 154 -4.79 -11.84 28.06
N GLY A 155 -4.83 -11.29 26.85
CA GLY A 155 -4.14 -11.81 25.69
C GLY A 155 -4.99 -12.70 24.78
N SER A 156 -6.26 -12.90 25.12
CA SER A 156 -7.23 -13.49 24.20
C SER A 156 -7.56 -12.47 23.11
N GLY A 157 -7.57 -12.91 21.85
CA GLY A 157 -7.86 -12.04 20.71
C GLY A 157 -6.73 -11.12 20.26
N ASP A 158 -5.51 -11.24 20.80
CA ASP A 158 -4.28 -10.52 20.39
C ASP A 158 -3.78 -10.90 18.97
N GLY A 159 -4.62 -11.57 18.19
CA GLY A 159 -4.28 -12.06 16.87
C GLY A 159 -4.35 -10.96 15.82
N ASP A 160 -3.19 -10.52 15.35
CA ASP A 160 -3.10 -9.74 14.12
C ASP A 160 -3.39 -10.63 12.89
N ALA A 161 -4.09 -10.09 11.89
CA ALA A 161 -4.33 -10.87 10.67
C ALA A 161 -3.04 -11.07 9.85
N PHE A 162 -2.24 -10.00 9.71
CA PHE A 162 -0.93 -10.06 9.06
C PHE A 162 0.05 -9.07 9.69
N GLY A 163 1.35 -9.40 9.73
CA GLY A 163 2.32 -8.43 10.24
C GLY A 163 3.79 -8.84 10.20
N ALA A 164 4.66 -7.93 10.63
CA ALA A 164 6.11 -8.15 10.70
C ALA A 164 6.75 -7.29 11.81
N LEU A 165 7.36 -7.94 12.80
CA LEU A 165 7.99 -7.25 13.93
C LEU A 165 9.50 -7.40 13.92
N SER A 166 10.21 -6.29 14.05
CA SER A 166 11.68 -6.27 14.20
C SER A 166 12.40 -6.94 13.02
N ARG A 167 11.90 -6.70 11.80
CA ARG A 167 12.47 -7.22 10.54
C ARG A 167 12.97 -6.09 9.66
N ARG A 168 13.91 -6.40 8.78
CA ARG A 168 14.42 -5.44 7.79
C ARG A 168 14.32 -5.95 6.36
N LYS A 169 14.29 -5.02 5.41
CA LYS A 169 14.12 -5.30 3.98
C LYS A 169 12.80 -6.04 3.75
N ILE A 170 11.71 -5.33 4.00
CA ILE A 170 10.35 -5.83 3.86
C ILE A 170 9.64 -5.07 2.76
N MET A 171 9.03 -5.80 1.84
CA MET A 171 8.19 -5.25 0.77
C MET A 171 6.85 -6.00 0.77
N VAL A 172 5.78 -5.28 1.11
CA VAL A 172 4.40 -5.78 1.01
C VAL A 172 3.65 -4.92 0.01
N ASP A 173 3.23 -5.54 -1.08
CA ASP A 173 2.62 -4.87 -2.23
C ASP A 173 1.31 -5.56 -2.64
N HIS A 174 0.24 -4.80 -2.84
CA HIS A 174 -1.03 -5.34 -3.34
C HIS A 174 -1.61 -6.51 -2.52
N CYS A 175 -1.52 -6.45 -1.19
CA CYS A 175 -2.18 -7.42 -0.31
C CYS A 175 -3.50 -6.86 0.25
N SER A 176 -4.43 -7.75 0.59
CA SER A 176 -5.67 -7.38 1.29
C SER A 176 -5.71 -8.06 2.64
N VAL A 177 -5.97 -7.29 3.69
CA VAL A 177 -5.87 -7.74 5.09
C VAL A 177 -7.14 -7.35 5.83
N SER A 178 -7.80 -8.33 6.46
CA SER A 178 -9.10 -8.11 7.13
C SER A 178 -9.34 -9.06 8.30
N TRP A 179 -10.35 -8.73 9.10
CA TRP A 179 -10.94 -9.58 10.13
C TRP A 179 -9.95 -10.07 11.20
N SER A 180 -9.09 -9.18 11.70
CA SER A 180 -8.30 -9.41 12.93
C SER A 180 -9.18 -9.28 14.17
N SER A 181 -8.73 -9.81 15.32
CA SER A 181 -9.34 -9.49 16.62
C SER A 181 -8.57 -8.41 17.39
N ASP A 182 -7.30 -8.19 17.04
CA ASP A 182 -6.51 -7.03 17.46
C ASP A 182 -6.28 -6.13 16.23
N GLU A 183 -5.09 -6.17 15.63
CA GLU A 183 -4.76 -5.30 14.51
C GLU A 183 -4.82 -6.01 13.15
N ALA A 184 -5.36 -5.33 12.14
CA ALA A 184 -5.44 -5.94 10.82
C ALA A 184 -4.04 -6.14 10.26
N PHE A 185 -3.23 -5.08 10.17
CA PHE A 185 -1.92 -5.13 9.54
C PHE A 185 -0.86 -4.35 10.30
N THR A 186 0.04 -5.04 11.01
CA THR A 186 1.05 -4.41 11.88
C THR A 186 2.48 -4.69 11.42
N VAL A 187 3.25 -3.63 11.12
CA VAL A 187 4.65 -3.72 10.65
C VAL A 187 5.50 -2.62 11.25
N TYR A 188 6.30 -2.94 12.27
CA TYR A 188 7.10 -1.95 12.99
C TYR A 188 8.37 -2.53 13.63
N ARG A 189 9.13 -1.68 14.34
CA ARG A 189 10.46 -2.00 14.91
C ARG A 189 11.53 -2.40 13.89
N GLY A 190 11.25 -2.18 12.61
CA GLY A 190 12.06 -2.66 11.50
C GLY A 190 12.99 -1.62 10.89
N ASP A 191 13.49 -1.93 9.70
CA ASP A 191 14.26 -1.02 8.84
C ASP A 191 14.06 -1.36 7.36
N SER A 192 14.16 -0.37 6.47
CA SER A 192 14.02 -0.55 5.02
C SER A 192 12.73 -1.27 4.65
N THR A 193 11.59 -0.69 5.02
CA THR A 193 10.27 -1.28 4.86
C THR A 193 9.41 -0.47 3.88
N THR A 194 8.67 -1.16 3.02
CA THR A 194 7.61 -0.54 2.21
C THR A 194 6.32 -1.34 2.26
N LEU A 195 5.24 -0.61 2.56
CA LEU A 195 3.86 -1.06 2.46
C LEU A 195 3.19 -0.23 1.36
N GLN A 196 2.93 -0.84 0.20
CA GLN A 196 2.35 -0.13 -0.94
C GLN A 196 1.13 -0.82 -1.52
N TRP A 197 0.15 -0.04 -1.96
CA TRP A 197 -1.02 -0.55 -2.68
C TRP A 197 -1.82 -1.63 -1.93
N ASN A 198 -1.86 -1.62 -0.60
CA ASN A 198 -2.60 -2.62 0.18
C ASN A 198 -4.01 -2.14 0.54
N ILE A 199 -4.94 -3.08 0.75
CA ILE A 199 -6.23 -2.81 1.42
C ILE A 199 -6.16 -3.38 2.84
N ILE A 200 -6.48 -2.54 3.82
CA ILE A 200 -6.63 -2.90 5.23
C ILE A 200 -8.06 -2.55 5.59
N SER A 201 -8.87 -3.53 5.95
CA SER A 201 -10.30 -3.30 6.17
C SER A 201 -10.91 -4.20 7.22
N GLU A 202 -11.86 -3.64 7.97
CA GLU A 202 -12.72 -4.40 8.88
C GLU A 202 -11.95 -5.33 9.84
N PRO A 203 -10.96 -4.83 10.62
CA PRO A 203 -10.65 -5.49 11.88
C PRO A 203 -11.94 -5.61 12.70
N LEU A 204 -12.12 -6.74 13.39
CA LEU A 204 -13.32 -7.02 14.15
C LEU A 204 -13.30 -6.21 15.43
N ASP A 205 -14.36 -5.44 15.68
CA ASP A 205 -14.31 -4.38 16.66
C ASP A 205 -14.76 -4.79 18.05
N TYR A 206 -16.04 -5.11 18.25
CA TYR A 206 -16.54 -5.65 19.52
C TYR A 206 -16.44 -7.18 19.49
N SER A 207 -15.21 -7.68 19.51
CA SER A 207 -14.84 -9.09 19.32
C SER A 207 -13.90 -9.58 20.42
N TYR A 208 -13.32 -10.79 20.28
CA TYR A 208 -12.65 -11.54 21.35
C TYR A 208 -11.33 -10.97 21.92
N HIS A 209 -11.10 -9.66 21.82
CA HIS A 209 -9.95 -8.97 22.42
C HIS A 209 -10.20 -8.68 23.90
N PHE A 210 -9.28 -9.13 24.77
CA PHE A 210 -9.38 -8.95 26.21
C PHE A 210 -8.03 -8.64 26.86
N GLU A 211 -8.01 -7.60 27.68
CA GLU A 211 -6.90 -7.19 28.53
C GLU A 211 -7.18 -7.45 30.03
N THR A 212 -6.18 -7.20 30.86
CA THR A 212 -6.27 -7.39 32.31
C THR A 212 -7.31 -6.44 32.92
N GLY A 213 -8.39 -7.02 33.45
CA GLY A 213 -9.45 -6.28 34.16
C GLY A 213 -10.74 -6.13 33.36
N ASP A 214 -10.78 -6.63 32.13
CA ASP A 214 -11.98 -6.59 31.31
C ASP A 214 -13.11 -7.44 31.90
N THR A 215 -14.31 -6.87 31.85
CA THR A 215 -15.56 -7.51 32.27
C THR A 215 -16.57 -7.62 31.13
N ASP A 216 -16.16 -7.20 29.93
CA ASP A 216 -16.91 -7.25 28.68
C ASP A 216 -15.92 -7.33 27.50
N PHE A 217 -16.41 -7.54 26.28
CA PHE A 217 -15.60 -7.44 25.05
C PHE A 217 -15.05 -6.02 24.90
N GLU A 218 -13.79 -5.89 24.46
CA GLU A 218 -13.26 -4.57 24.11
C GLU A 218 -13.64 -4.22 22.67
N HIS A 219 -13.86 -2.93 22.43
CA HIS A 219 -13.89 -2.34 21.11
C HIS A 219 -12.47 -2.09 20.58
N HIS A 220 -11.87 -3.09 19.93
CA HIS A 220 -10.43 -3.11 19.57
C HIS A 220 -10.14 -3.28 18.07
N GLY A 221 -11.07 -2.91 17.17
CA GLY A 221 -10.90 -3.10 15.74
C GLY A 221 -9.87 -2.14 15.12
N TYR A 222 -8.57 -2.42 15.22
CA TYR A 222 -7.49 -1.50 14.83
C TYR A 222 -6.82 -1.82 13.49
N GLY A 223 -6.36 -0.76 12.80
CA GLY A 223 -5.74 -0.88 11.48
C GLY A 223 -4.32 -1.46 11.56
N GLY A 224 -3.52 -0.92 12.49
CA GLY A 224 -2.24 -1.50 12.90
C GLY A 224 -1.18 -0.48 13.29
N ILE A 225 -0.05 -0.99 13.80
CA ILE A 225 1.12 -0.20 14.15
C ILE A 225 2.14 -0.25 13.02
N TRP A 226 2.45 0.91 12.44
CA TRP A 226 3.40 1.02 11.34
C TRP A 226 4.63 1.84 11.74
N GLY A 227 5.82 1.39 11.38
CA GLY A 227 7.03 2.09 11.75
C GLY A 227 8.34 1.41 11.36
N GLY A 228 9.45 2.01 11.74
CA GLY A 228 10.81 1.53 11.51
C GLY A 228 11.81 2.65 11.29
N ARG A 229 13.10 2.30 11.30
CA ARG A 229 14.18 3.26 11.08
C ARG A 229 14.04 4.03 9.78
N ASN A 230 13.66 3.31 8.72
CA ASN A 230 13.32 3.85 7.41
C ASN A 230 12.10 3.08 6.89
N ALA A 231 10.95 3.75 6.81
CA ALA A 231 9.73 3.11 6.33
C ALA A 231 8.95 4.02 5.36
N SER A 232 8.33 3.40 4.37
CA SER A 232 7.48 4.05 3.37
C SER A 232 6.13 3.36 3.30
N MET A 233 5.05 4.13 3.41
CA MET A 233 3.68 3.64 3.50
C MET A 233 2.85 4.49 2.54
N HIS A 234 2.55 3.96 1.35
CA HIS A 234 1.91 4.76 0.32
C HIS A 234 0.91 4.02 -0.56
N HIS A 235 -0.09 4.77 -1.02
CA HIS A 235 -1.20 4.23 -1.83
C HIS A 235 -1.95 3.05 -1.19
N ASN A 236 -2.00 2.99 0.14
CA ASN A 236 -2.84 2.01 0.84
C ASN A 236 -4.25 2.57 1.06
N LEU A 237 -5.24 1.68 1.09
CA LEU A 237 -6.58 1.96 1.57
C LEU A 237 -6.74 1.37 2.97
N LEU A 238 -7.11 2.21 3.94
CA LEU A 238 -7.54 1.77 5.26
C LEU A 238 -9.01 2.14 5.42
N ALA A 239 -9.89 1.17 5.67
CA ALA A 239 -11.34 1.39 5.66
C ALA A 239 -12.08 0.63 6.77
N HIS A 240 -13.06 1.28 7.40
CA HIS A 240 -13.92 0.64 8.43
C HIS A 240 -13.10 0.13 9.62
N VAL A 241 -12.31 1.02 10.21
CA VAL A 241 -11.37 0.72 11.29
C VAL A 241 -11.69 1.62 12.48
N ARG A 242 -11.68 1.14 13.72
CA ARG A 242 -11.93 2.01 14.88
C ARG A 242 -10.88 3.11 15.05
N GLY A 243 -9.61 2.74 14.94
CA GLY A 243 -8.47 3.64 15.04
C GLY A 243 -7.15 2.98 14.62
N ARG A 244 -6.02 3.68 14.85
CA ARG A 244 -4.68 3.25 14.41
C ARG A 244 -4.63 3.06 12.88
N MET A 245 -4.80 4.13 12.12
CA MET A 245 -4.83 4.11 10.65
C MET A 245 -3.65 4.84 9.96
N PRO A 246 -2.37 4.55 10.24
CA PRO A 246 -1.85 3.64 11.27
C PRO A 246 -1.60 4.35 12.60
N ARG A 247 -1.28 3.58 13.64
CA ARG A 247 -0.49 4.12 14.76
C ARG A 247 0.99 4.12 14.34
N PHE A 248 1.66 5.26 14.37
CA PHE A 248 3.12 5.29 14.23
C PHE A 248 3.79 4.70 15.48
N ASP A 249 4.78 3.83 15.28
CA ASP A 249 5.48 3.14 16.37
C ASP A 249 6.07 4.11 17.39
N GLY A 250 6.79 5.11 16.89
CA GLY A 250 7.67 5.99 17.65
C GLY A 250 9.09 5.43 17.76
N SER A 251 10.04 6.29 18.12
CA SER A 251 11.43 5.87 18.37
C SER A 251 11.60 5.01 19.63
N ARG A 252 10.52 4.79 20.39
CA ARG A 252 10.48 4.05 21.67
C ARG A 252 10.94 2.60 21.56
N ASN A 253 10.84 2.00 20.38
CA ASN A 253 11.22 0.61 20.17
C ASN A 253 12.42 0.42 19.23
N LEU A 254 13.16 1.50 18.94
CA LEU A 254 14.33 1.48 18.06
C LEU A 254 15.56 1.92 18.84
N ALA A 255 16.48 0.98 19.15
CA ALA A 255 17.73 1.28 19.86
C ALA A 255 18.52 2.41 19.16
N PRO A 256 19.13 3.37 19.87
CA PRO A 256 19.29 3.45 21.32
C PRO A 256 18.09 4.07 22.09
N TYR A 257 16.89 4.04 21.50
CA TYR A 257 15.63 4.49 22.13
C TYR A 257 15.59 5.99 22.43
N THR A 258 16.16 6.78 21.51
CA THR A 258 16.21 8.24 21.58
C THR A 258 15.34 8.87 20.49
N ALA A 259 15.05 10.16 20.58
CA ALA A 259 14.34 10.84 19.48
C ALA A 259 15.13 10.77 18.17
N GLY A 260 14.42 10.68 17.04
CA GLY A 260 14.97 10.66 15.68
C GLY A 260 15.37 9.28 15.16
N GLN A 261 15.06 8.18 15.88
CA GLN A 261 15.38 6.84 15.39
C GLN A 261 14.39 6.33 14.35
N GLU A 262 13.13 6.74 14.43
CA GLU A 262 12.10 6.41 13.45
C GLU A 262 11.98 7.48 12.36
N ASN A 263 11.97 7.06 11.10
CA ASN A 263 11.76 7.93 9.94
C ASN A 263 10.75 7.29 8.99
N VAL A 264 9.58 7.90 8.88
CA VAL A 264 8.44 7.35 8.13
C VAL A 264 7.97 8.34 7.06
N ASP A 265 7.74 7.79 5.87
CA ASP A 265 7.09 8.48 4.78
C ASP A 265 5.68 7.90 4.54
N PHE A 266 4.65 8.62 4.97
CA PHE A 266 3.25 8.23 4.88
C PHE A 266 2.52 9.14 3.88
N ARG A 267 2.34 8.66 2.65
CA ARG A 267 1.81 9.51 1.57
C ARG A 267 0.83 8.84 0.64
N ASN A 268 -0.04 9.64 0.02
CA ASN A 268 -0.97 9.19 -1.02
C ASN A 268 -1.89 8.02 -0.56
N ASN A 269 -2.15 7.86 0.74
CA ASN A 269 -3.06 6.83 1.27
C ASN A 269 -4.50 7.35 1.32
N VAL A 270 -5.47 6.44 1.33
CA VAL A 270 -6.89 6.73 1.57
C VAL A 270 -7.30 6.17 2.92
N LEU A 271 -7.83 7.02 3.78
CA LEU A 271 -8.32 6.66 5.11
C LEU A 271 -9.83 6.90 5.15
N TYR A 272 -10.60 5.84 5.36
CA TYR A 272 -12.06 5.88 5.28
C TYR A 272 -12.75 5.32 6.53
N ASN A 273 -13.76 6.04 7.01
CA ASN A 273 -14.75 5.57 7.96
C ASN A 273 -14.19 5.06 9.30
N TRP A 274 -13.38 5.89 9.97
CA TRP A 274 -12.89 5.59 11.32
C TRP A 274 -13.92 5.86 12.41
N ALA A 275 -13.76 5.36 13.65
CA ALA A 275 -14.68 5.66 14.76
C ALA A 275 -14.08 6.55 15.85
N SER A 276 -12.96 6.17 16.45
CA SER A 276 -12.40 6.88 17.62
C SER A 276 -11.43 7.99 17.20
N TYR A 277 -10.48 7.65 16.32
CA TYR A 277 -9.41 8.51 15.79
C TYR A 277 -8.83 7.83 14.54
N ASN A 278 -7.91 8.48 13.81
CA ASN A 278 -7.23 7.85 12.67
C ASN A 278 -5.73 7.61 12.92
N VAL A 279 -4.85 8.46 12.38
CA VAL A 279 -3.40 8.39 12.53
C VAL A 279 -3.01 8.87 13.92
N ASN A 280 -2.22 8.10 14.66
CA ASN A 280 -1.82 8.48 16.02
C ASN A 280 -0.40 8.00 16.40
N GLY A 281 0.07 8.38 17.60
CA GLY A 281 1.35 7.91 18.13
C GLY A 281 2.57 8.72 17.64
N GLY A 282 3.66 8.04 17.35
CA GLY A 282 4.86 8.64 16.75
C GLY A 282 5.79 9.34 17.74
N GLU A 283 5.94 8.79 18.94
CA GLU A 283 6.75 9.35 20.02
C GLU A 283 8.21 9.52 19.57
N GLY A 284 8.69 10.76 19.52
CA GLY A 284 10.07 11.12 19.18
C GLY A 284 10.53 10.79 17.76
N GLY A 285 9.68 10.34 16.83
CA GLY A 285 10.07 10.05 15.45
C GLY A 285 9.96 11.25 14.48
N ASN A 286 10.29 10.99 13.21
CA ASN A 286 10.22 11.95 12.11
C ASN A 286 9.25 11.44 11.02
N TYR A 287 8.26 12.26 10.65
CA TYR A 287 7.16 11.81 9.78
C TYR A 287 6.89 12.80 8.65
N ASN A 288 6.96 12.32 7.41
CA ASN A 288 6.36 13.00 6.26
C ASN A 288 4.93 12.46 6.09
N ILE A 289 3.91 13.31 6.26
CA ILE A 289 2.49 12.97 6.08
C ILE A 289 1.95 13.82 4.93
N VAL A 290 1.95 13.26 3.72
CA VAL A 290 1.82 14.03 2.48
C VAL A 290 0.74 13.48 1.56
N GLY A 291 -0.18 14.33 1.09
CA GLY A 291 -1.08 13.92 0.00
C GLY A 291 -2.04 12.78 0.34
N ASN A 292 -2.37 12.55 1.61
CA ASN A 292 -3.34 11.52 2.00
C ASN A 292 -4.78 12.05 1.92
N TYR A 293 -5.73 11.18 1.60
CA TYR A 293 -7.15 11.49 1.48
C TYR A 293 -7.92 10.92 2.67
N TYR A 294 -8.51 11.80 3.48
CA TYR A 294 -9.29 11.46 4.67
C TYR A 294 -10.77 11.64 4.36
N LYS A 295 -11.55 10.57 4.50
CA LYS A 295 -13.00 10.58 4.27
C LYS A 295 -13.72 9.94 5.44
N TYR A 296 -14.53 10.72 6.15
CA TYR A 296 -15.40 10.15 7.17
C TYR A 296 -16.51 9.31 6.53
N GLY A 297 -17.01 8.32 7.26
CA GLY A 297 -18.15 7.50 6.84
C GLY A 297 -19.20 7.36 7.95
N PRO A 298 -20.15 6.42 7.82
CA PRO A 298 -21.23 6.22 8.79
C PRO A 298 -20.77 5.93 10.23
N SER A 299 -19.63 5.27 10.41
CA SER A 299 -19.04 4.95 11.73
C SER A 299 -18.27 6.12 12.34
N THR A 300 -18.01 7.20 11.59
CA THR A 300 -17.26 8.35 12.10
C THR A 300 -18.18 9.36 12.79
N PRO A 301 -18.10 9.48 14.13
CA PRO A 301 -18.95 10.39 14.87
C PRO A 301 -18.58 11.84 14.58
N ASN A 302 -19.56 12.74 14.63
CA ASN A 302 -19.30 14.18 14.55
C ASN A 302 -18.91 14.80 15.90
N SER A 303 -18.59 13.97 16.90
CA SER A 303 -18.23 14.42 18.24
C SER A 303 -16.88 15.15 18.24
N SER A 304 -16.70 16.01 19.24
CA SER A 304 -15.45 16.70 19.51
C SER A 304 -15.27 16.88 21.01
N SER A 305 -14.30 16.18 21.60
CA SER A 305 -13.87 16.39 22.99
C SER A 305 -12.63 17.29 23.10
N SER A 306 -11.88 17.44 22.00
CA SER A 306 -10.60 18.16 21.96
C SER A 306 -10.64 19.46 21.13
N GLY A 307 -11.83 19.89 20.70
CA GLY A 307 -12.02 21.07 19.84
C GLY A 307 -11.79 20.83 18.34
N VAL A 308 -11.35 19.63 17.97
CA VAL A 308 -11.31 19.11 16.60
C VAL A 308 -12.38 18.03 16.49
N ALA A 309 -13.22 18.07 15.46
CA ALA A 309 -14.22 17.02 15.25
C ALA A 309 -13.52 15.76 14.75
N VAL A 310 -13.94 14.58 15.22
CA VAL A 310 -13.34 13.28 14.85
C VAL A 310 -13.33 13.11 13.33
N ARG A 311 -14.39 13.54 12.63
CA ARG A 311 -14.50 13.56 11.14
C ARG A 311 -13.46 14.42 10.42
N SER A 312 -12.84 15.36 11.12
CA SER A 312 -11.87 16.31 10.57
C SER A 312 -10.44 16.09 11.05
N GLU A 313 -10.23 15.07 11.89
CA GLU A 313 -8.93 14.73 12.45
C GLU A 313 -7.97 14.24 11.35
N VAL A 314 -6.70 14.64 11.46
CA VAL A 314 -5.62 14.25 10.56
C VAL A 314 -4.54 13.44 11.28
N LEU A 315 -4.29 13.78 12.55
CA LEU A 315 -3.23 13.17 13.37
C LEU A 315 -3.45 13.48 14.86
N THR A 316 -3.29 12.45 15.71
CA THR A 316 -3.22 12.60 17.17
C THR A 316 -1.85 12.09 17.69
N PRO A 317 -0.80 12.94 17.71
CA PRO A 317 0.54 12.51 18.07
C PRO A 317 0.71 12.38 19.59
N TYR A 318 1.56 11.46 20.01
CA TYR A 318 1.84 11.17 21.43
C TYR A 318 3.28 11.55 21.81
N LYS A 319 3.52 11.69 23.12
CA LYS A 319 4.85 11.74 23.75
C LYS A 319 4.93 10.65 24.81
N GLN A 320 6.14 10.29 25.22
CA GLN A 320 6.37 9.31 26.28
C GLN A 320 7.03 9.98 27.49
N THR A 321 6.38 9.91 28.64
CA THR A 321 6.89 10.50 29.90
C THR A 321 7.60 9.50 30.81
N SER A 322 7.50 8.21 30.51
CA SER A 322 8.22 7.13 31.18
C SER A 322 9.42 6.66 30.35
N SER A 323 10.43 6.07 30.99
CA SER A 323 11.67 5.64 30.31
C SER A 323 11.39 4.66 29.15
N PRO A 324 11.91 4.90 27.93
CA PRO A 324 12.66 6.09 27.50
C PRO A 324 11.76 7.34 27.39
N VAL A 325 12.16 8.45 28.01
CA VAL A 325 11.42 9.71 27.89
C VAL A 325 11.61 10.25 26.47
N LEU A 326 10.52 10.40 25.73
CA LEU A 326 10.53 10.85 24.34
C LEU A 326 9.57 12.04 24.16
N PRO A 327 9.98 13.10 23.44
CA PRO A 327 9.10 14.19 23.11
C PRO A 327 8.03 13.72 22.10
N PHE A 328 7.10 14.60 21.75
CA PHE A 328 6.30 14.39 20.55
C PHE A 328 7.21 14.27 19.32
N GLY A 329 6.76 13.50 18.33
CA GLY A 329 7.42 13.44 17.03
C GLY A 329 7.48 14.79 16.32
N LYS A 330 8.24 14.82 15.23
CA LYS A 330 8.32 15.94 14.29
C LYS A 330 7.58 15.56 13.01
N PHE A 331 6.72 16.46 12.53
CA PHE A 331 5.79 16.17 11.44
C PHE A 331 5.86 17.22 10.34
N TYR A 332 6.16 16.77 9.12
CA TYR A 332 5.96 17.53 7.90
C TYR A 332 4.61 17.14 7.33
N LEU A 333 3.62 18.03 7.46
CA LEU A 333 2.22 17.75 7.17
C LEU A 333 1.72 18.70 6.06
N THR A 334 1.50 18.20 4.85
CA THR A 334 1.10 19.01 3.69
C THR A 334 0.30 18.23 2.65
N GLY A 335 -0.53 18.95 1.88
CA GLY A 335 -1.27 18.38 0.74
C GLY A 335 -2.32 17.33 1.09
N ASN A 336 -2.60 17.09 2.37
CA ASN A 336 -3.64 16.15 2.78
C ASN A 336 -5.01 16.77 2.58
N TYR A 337 -5.95 15.98 2.06
CA TYR A 337 -7.32 16.40 1.81
C TYR A 337 -8.25 15.77 2.84
N VAL A 338 -9.06 16.59 3.50
CA VAL A 338 -10.05 16.14 4.48
C VAL A 338 -11.42 16.47 3.92
N ASP A 339 -12.10 15.43 3.45
CA ASP A 339 -13.35 15.51 2.71
C ASP A 339 -14.44 16.22 3.52
N SER A 340 -15.10 17.20 2.88
CA SER A 340 -16.08 18.10 3.50
C SER A 340 -15.55 19.03 4.63
N TYR A 341 -14.23 19.10 4.84
CA TYR A 341 -13.59 20.02 5.80
C TYR A 341 -12.56 20.93 5.12
N PRO A 342 -13.00 21.94 4.34
CA PRO A 342 -12.11 22.80 3.56
C PRO A 342 -11.10 23.58 4.42
N VAL A 343 -11.48 23.94 5.66
CA VAL A 343 -10.59 24.64 6.59
C VAL A 343 -9.41 23.78 7.03
N VAL A 344 -9.62 22.48 7.26
CA VAL A 344 -8.54 21.54 7.61
C VAL A 344 -7.76 21.14 6.35
N THR A 345 -8.43 20.98 5.21
CA THR A 345 -7.77 20.75 3.92
C THR A 345 -6.78 21.88 3.58
N ALA A 346 -7.18 23.14 3.73
CA ALA A 346 -6.31 24.29 3.47
C ALA A 346 -5.20 24.46 4.52
N ALA A 347 -5.39 23.92 5.73
CA ALA A 347 -4.43 24.04 6.83
C ALA A 347 -4.47 22.80 7.72
N ASN A 348 -3.78 21.73 7.31
CA ASN A 348 -3.86 20.39 7.92
C ASN A 348 -3.61 20.39 9.44
N TRP A 349 -2.76 21.30 9.95
CA TRP A 349 -2.51 21.44 11.39
C TRP A 349 -3.73 21.81 12.24
N LYS A 350 -4.83 22.28 11.62
CA LYS A 350 -6.11 22.49 12.32
C LYS A 350 -6.84 21.18 12.65
N GLY A 351 -6.47 20.08 11.99
CA GLY A 351 -6.99 18.73 12.28
C GLY A 351 -6.08 17.93 13.22
N VAL A 352 -5.09 18.56 13.87
CA VAL A 352 -4.13 17.86 14.74
C VAL A 352 -4.54 18.02 16.21
N ILE A 353 -4.55 16.91 16.95
CA ILE A 353 -4.86 16.87 18.39
C ILE A 353 -3.63 16.39 19.17
N MET A 354 -2.88 17.31 19.78
CA MET A 354 -1.72 16.94 20.60
C MET A 354 -2.18 16.24 21.91
N SER A 355 -2.05 14.92 22.00
CA SER A 355 -2.54 14.14 23.15
C SER A 355 -1.82 14.55 24.44
N GLY A 356 -2.56 15.17 25.38
CA GLY A 356 -1.99 15.74 26.61
C GLY A 356 -0.94 16.84 26.38
N GLY A 357 -0.96 17.48 25.20
CA GLY A 357 0.01 18.47 24.78
C GLY A 357 -0.49 19.91 24.89
N THR A 358 0.44 20.85 24.71
CA THR A 358 0.22 22.29 24.73
C THR A 358 0.39 22.91 23.34
N ARG A 359 0.07 24.20 23.21
CA ARG A 359 0.38 24.97 21.98
C ARG A 359 1.89 25.05 21.72
N ALA A 360 2.72 25.07 22.76
CA ALA A 360 4.17 25.05 22.62
C ALA A 360 4.64 23.70 22.02
N ASP A 361 4.05 22.59 22.46
CA ASP A 361 4.32 21.27 21.88
C ASP A 361 3.95 21.24 20.39
N THR A 362 2.83 21.85 20.01
CA THR A 362 2.43 21.98 18.60
C THR A 362 3.50 22.70 17.78
N ALA A 363 4.00 23.84 18.28
CA ALA A 363 5.03 24.62 17.59
C ALA A 363 6.35 23.85 17.47
N LEU A 364 6.71 23.06 18.49
CA LEU A 364 7.91 22.23 18.46
C LEU A 364 7.76 21.04 17.50
N SER A 365 6.59 20.43 17.39
CA SER A 365 6.36 19.27 16.53
C SER A 365 6.23 19.61 15.04
N LYS A 366 5.83 20.84 14.72
CA LYS A 366 5.66 21.27 13.33
C LYS A 366 7.00 21.56 12.65
N VAL A 367 7.25 20.89 11.51
CA VAL A 367 8.36 21.23 10.61
C VAL A 367 7.85 21.70 9.26
N LEU A 368 8.65 22.53 8.57
CA LEU A 368 8.28 23.14 7.28
C LEU A 368 9.04 22.55 6.09
N VAL A 369 10.03 21.70 6.35
CA VAL A 369 10.83 21.02 5.33
C VAL A 369 10.62 19.51 5.52
N PRO A 370 10.42 18.74 4.44
CA PRO A 370 10.29 17.29 4.54
C PRO A 370 11.57 16.66 5.08
N PHE A 371 11.43 15.59 5.83
CA PHE A 371 12.56 14.76 6.25
C PHE A 371 13.17 14.05 5.04
N ALA A 372 14.48 13.87 5.06
CA ALA A 372 15.20 13.12 4.03
C ALA A 372 14.87 11.63 4.12
N THR A 373 13.92 11.19 3.29
CA THR A 373 13.51 9.79 3.11
C THR A 373 13.83 9.34 1.68
N VAL A 374 13.67 8.04 1.39
CA VAL A 374 13.73 7.56 0.00
C VAL A 374 12.64 8.27 -0.81
N PRO A 375 12.98 8.95 -1.93
CA PRO A 375 11.98 9.67 -2.72
C PRO A 375 10.87 8.74 -3.21
N LEU A 376 9.63 9.22 -3.09
CA LEU A 376 8.41 8.61 -3.59
C LEU A 376 7.70 9.59 -4.52
N PRO A 377 6.95 9.12 -5.54
CA PRO A 377 6.07 9.99 -6.30
C PRO A 377 5.06 10.70 -5.39
N VAL A 378 4.87 11.98 -5.63
CA VAL A 378 3.83 12.77 -4.95
C VAL A 378 2.68 12.96 -5.91
N GLN A 379 1.48 12.66 -5.44
CA GLN A 379 0.23 12.96 -6.12
C GLN A 379 -0.56 13.98 -5.28
N SER A 380 -1.54 14.64 -5.90
CA SER A 380 -2.57 15.28 -5.08
C SER A 380 -3.33 14.19 -4.31
N ALA A 381 -3.88 14.51 -3.14
CA ALA A 381 -4.67 13.54 -2.38
C ALA A 381 -5.88 13.03 -3.17
N GLN A 382 -6.44 13.85 -4.05
CA GLN A 382 -7.55 13.49 -4.92
C GLN A 382 -7.12 12.52 -6.04
N ASP A 383 -5.95 12.72 -6.66
CA ASP A 383 -5.41 11.77 -7.62
C ASP A 383 -5.04 10.44 -6.95
N ALA A 384 -4.45 10.53 -5.75
CA ALA A 384 -4.17 9.37 -4.91
C ALA A 384 -5.46 8.60 -4.58
N TYR A 385 -6.55 9.29 -4.24
CA TYR A 385 -7.86 8.68 -4.01
C TYR A 385 -8.32 7.84 -5.20
N VAL A 386 -8.26 8.39 -6.42
CA VAL A 386 -8.63 7.67 -7.64
C VAL A 386 -7.72 6.46 -7.86
N ALA A 387 -6.40 6.66 -7.75
CA ALA A 387 -5.43 5.61 -8.00
C ALA A 387 -5.57 4.45 -7.00
N VAL A 388 -5.74 4.75 -5.70
CA VAL A 388 -5.87 3.77 -4.63
C VAL A 388 -7.12 2.92 -4.81
N LEU A 389 -8.28 3.54 -5.07
CA LEU A 389 -9.52 2.78 -5.26
C LEU A 389 -9.44 1.82 -6.46
N GLN A 390 -8.72 2.22 -7.51
CA GLN A 390 -8.52 1.39 -8.70
C GLN A 390 -7.51 0.26 -8.48
N LYS A 391 -6.41 0.51 -7.75
CA LYS A 391 -5.23 -0.36 -7.79
C LYS A 391 -4.94 -1.08 -6.50
N ALA A 392 -5.32 -0.55 -5.34
CA ALA A 392 -4.95 -1.16 -4.07
C ALA A 392 -5.62 -2.52 -3.83
N GLY A 393 -4.98 -3.34 -3.00
CA GLY A 393 -5.41 -4.67 -2.58
C GLY A 393 -4.89 -5.78 -3.48
N CYS A 394 -5.29 -7.01 -3.15
CA CYS A 394 -5.09 -8.19 -3.98
C CYS A 394 -6.00 -8.10 -5.22
N VAL A 395 -5.52 -7.36 -6.21
CA VAL A 395 -6.20 -7.15 -7.51
C VAL A 395 -5.82 -8.20 -8.55
N LEU A 396 -4.84 -9.06 -8.25
CA LEU A 396 -4.45 -10.18 -9.10
C LEU A 396 -4.71 -11.52 -8.41
N PRO A 397 -5.23 -12.50 -9.16
CA PRO A 397 -5.66 -12.40 -10.56
C PRO A 397 -6.93 -11.56 -10.77
N SER A 398 -7.76 -11.44 -9.75
CA SER A 398 -8.95 -10.60 -9.70
C SER A 398 -9.09 -10.00 -8.31
N ARG A 399 -9.86 -8.91 -8.16
CA ARG A 399 -10.30 -8.42 -6.85
C ARG A 399 -11.56 -9.18 -6.44
N ASP A 400 -11.63 -9.69 -5.22
CA ASP A 400 -12.82 -10.43 -4.77
C ASP A 400 -13.97 -9.54 -4.26
N ALA A 401 -15.09 -10.17 -3.90
CA ALA A 401 -16.31 -9.49 -3.50
C ALA A 401 -16.17 -8.60 -2.25
N VAL A 402 -15.29 -8.94 -1.31
CA VAL A 402 -15.08 -8.14 -0.10
C VAL A 402 -14.35 -6.85 -0.47
N ASP A 403 -13.22 -6.94 -1.16
CA ASP A 403 -12.43 -5.76 -1.54
C ASP A 403 -13.22 -4.87 -2.53
N GLN A 404 -14.02 -5.47 -3.42
CA GLN A 404 -14.93 -4.74 -4.31
C GLN A 404 -15.97 -3.95 -3.51
N ARG A 405 -16.60 -4.58 -2.50
CA ARG A 405 -17.55 -3.91 -1.61
C ARG A 405 -16.88 -2.77 -0.85
N ILE A 406 -15.71 -2.98 -0.27
CA ILE A 406 -14.98 -1.96 0.50
C ILE A 406 -14.69 -0.73 -0.38
N VAL A 407 -14.25 -0.92 -1.62
CA VAL A 407 -14.08 0.22 -2.54
C VAL A 407 -15.40 0.87 -2.93
N GLY A 408 -16.46 0.08 -3.12
CA GLY A 408 -17.82 0.61 -3.28
C GLY A 408 -18.28 1.46 -2.09
N ASP A 409 -17.97 1.03 -0.87
CA ASP A 409 -18.29 1.73 0.38
C ASP A 409 -17.56 3.07 0.46
N VAL A 410 -16.28 3.11 0.08
CA VAL A 410 -15.50 4.36 0.04
C VAL A 410 -16.06 5.32 -1.02
N LEU A 411 -16.48 4.83 -2.19
CA LEU A 411 -17.09 5.65 -3.25
C LEU A 411 -18.40 6.26 -2.78
N ASN A 412 -19.30 5.42 -2.26
CA ASN A 412 -20.67 5.78 -1.93
C ASN A 412 -20.84 6.38 -0.53
N ARG A 413 -19.77 6.43 0.28
CA ARG A 413 -19.80 6.80 1.70
C ARG A 413 -20.77 5.90 2.49
N THR A 414 -20.69 4.59 2.27
CA THR A 414 -21.50 3.55 2.94
C THR A 414 -20.64 2.61 3.78
N GLY A 415 -21.23 1.52 4.29
CA GLY A 415 -20.57 0.52 5.13
C GLY A 415 -20.32 0.98 6.56
N GLY A 416 -19.68 0.12 7.36
CA GLY A 416 -19.46 0.36 8.78
C GLY A 416 -18.39 -0.57 9.36
N ILE A 417 -17.93 -0.23 10.56
CA ILE A 417 -17.15 -1.14 11.40
C ILE A 417 -18.03 -2.34 11.80
N ILE A 418 -17.44 -3.53 11.86
CA ILE A 418 -18.14 -4.80 12.10
C ILE A 418 -17.53 -5.54 13.29
N ASP A 419 -18.32 -6.39 13.93
CA ASP A 419 -17.90 -7.16 15.12
C ASP A 419 -17.55 -8.62 14.80
N VAL A 420 -18.09 -9.14 13.70
CA VAL A 420 -17.90 -10.52 13.23
C VAL A 420 -17.69 -10.50 11.70
N GLN A 421 -16.80 -11.36 11.18
CA GLN A 421 -16.47 -11.43 9.76
C GLN A 421 -17.72 -11.45 8.88
N GLY A 422 -17.70 -10.70 7.77
CA GLY A 422 -18.85 -10.58 6.87
C GLY A 422 -19.99 -9.69 7.37
N GLY A 423 -19.85 -9.05 8.54
CA GLY A 423 -20.84 -8.12 9.08
C GLY A 423 -22.01 -8.79 9.82
N PHE A 424 -21.80 -10.01 10.32
CA PHE A 424 -22.81 -10.66 11.16
C PHE A 424 -22.95 -9.93 12.51
N PRO A 425 -24.11 -10.04 13.17
CA PRO A 425 -24.30 -9.45 14.51
C PRO A 425 -23.26 -9.97 15.51
N HIS A 426 -22.86 -9.12 16.45
CA HIS A 426 -22.03 -9.51 17.59
C HIS A 426 -22.55 -10.78 18.28
N GLY A 427 -21.63 -11.66 18.68
CA GLY A 427 -21.94 -12.92 19.35
C GLY A 427 -22.43 -14.04 18.43
N THR A 428 -22.51 -13.82 17.10
CA THR A 428 -22.87 -14.88 16.15
C THR A 428 -21.80 -15.99 16.18
N PRO A 429 -22.17 -17.27 16.42
CA PRO A 429 -21.20 -18.36 16.45
C PRO A 429 -20.52 -18.57 15.09
N TYR A 430 -19.22 -18.86 15.09
CA TYR A 430 -18.43 -19.09 13.87
C TYR A 430 -19.10 -20.04 12.86
N ALA A 431 -19.73 -21.12 13.34
CA ALA A 431 -20.43 -22.11 12.51
C ALA A 431 -21.51 -21.50 11.59
N GLN A 432 -22.05 -20.32 11.92
CA GLN A 432 -23.05 -19.61 11.11
C GLN A 432 -22.43 -18.57 10.16
N THR A 433 -21.12 -18.31 10.29
CA THR A 433 -20.40 -17.26 9.56
C THR A 433 -19.38 -17.81 8.56
N THR A 434 -19.32 -19.13 8.39
CA THR A 434 -18.40 -19.79 7.45
C THR A 434 -18.58 -19.31 6.00
N GLY A 435 -19.76 -18.81 5.64
CA GLY A 435 -20.05 -18.17 4.35
C GLY A 435 -19.52 -16.74 4.18
N ALA A 436 -18.83 -16.17 5.17
CA ALA A 436 -18.27 -14.82 5.08
C ALA A 436 -17.10 -14.72 4.10
N TRP A 437 -16.28 -15.77 3.97
CA TRP A 437 -15.19 -15.82 3.00
C TRP A 437 -15.75 -16.02 1.59
N PRO A 438 -15.41 -15.14 0.62
CA PRO A 438 -15.77 -15.38 -0.78
C PRO A 438 -15.23 -16.73 -1.26
N VAL A 439 -16.07 -17.45 -2.01
CA VAL A 439 -15.60 -18.63 -2.75
C VAL A 439 -14.74 -18.15 -3.90
N LEU A 440 -13.43 -18.33 -3.78
CA LEU A 440 -12.48 -18.03 -4.86
C LEU A 440 -12.56 -19.12 -5.92
N GLN A 441 -12.98 -18.77 -7.13
CA GLN A 441 -13.10 -19.73 -8.23
C GLN A 441 -11.73 -20.19 -8.67
N SER A 442 -11.61 -21.49 -8.95
CA SER A 442 -10.36 -22.09 -9.39
C SER A 442 -10.30 -22.27 -10.89
N ALA A 443 -9.10 -22.13 -11.44
CA ALA A 443 -8.78 -22.49 -12.81
C ALA A 443 -7.58 -23.45 -12.81
N PRO A 444 -7.42 -24.29 -13.85
CA PRO A 444 -6.23 -25.10 -14.00
C PRO A 444 -4.98 -24.21 -14.02
N ALA A 445 -3.96 -24.57 -13.26
CA ALA A 445 -2.67 -23.92 -13.40
C ALA A 445 -2.10 -24.21 -14.80
N PRO A 446 -1.41 -23.24 -15.42
CA PRO A 446 -0.66 -23.49 -16.64
C PRO A 446 0.37 -24.62 -16.44
N THR A 447 0.62 -25.41 -17.47
CA THR A 447 1.68 -26.42 -17.47
C THR A 447 3.04 -25.77 -17.29
N ASP A 448 3.85 -26.36 -16.41
CA ASP A 448 5.23 -26.01 -16.06
C ASP A 448 5.95 -27.36 -15.91
N THR A 449 6.61 -27.79 -16.99
CA THR A 449 7.10 -29.16 -17.17
C THR A 449 8.33 -29.47 -16.32
N ASP A 450 9.16 -28.47 -16.03
CA ASP A 450 10.37 -28.61 -15.23
C ASP A 450 10.26 -28.06 -13.81
N HIS A 451 9.08 -27.55 -13.45
CA HIS A 451 8.69 -27.08 -12.12
C HIS A 451 9.55 -25.92 -11.62
N ASP A 452 9.87 -25.00 -12.52
CA ASP A 452 10.77 -23.88 -12.26
C ASP A 452 10.06 -22.57 -11.91
N GLY A 453 8.73 -22.60 -11.92
CA GLY A 453 7.84 -21.50 -11.58
C GLY A 453 7.33 -20.73 -12.79
N MET A 454 7.84 -21.00 -14.00
CA MET A 454 7.47 -20.37 -15.26
C MET A 454 6.69 -21.37 -16.15
N PRO A 455 5.55 -20.99 -16.74
CA PRO A 455 4.82 -21.89 -17.64
C PRO A 455 5.55 -22.13 -18.96
N ASP A 456 5.45 -23.36 -19.50
CA ASP A 456 6.06 -23.79 -20.77
C ASP A 456 5.76 -22.82 -21.93
N ALA A 457 4.52 -22.32 -21.98
CA ALA A 457 4.07 -21.40 -23.01
C ALA A 457 4.75 -20.03 -22.91
N TRP A 458 5.00 -19.55 -21.69
CA TRP A 458 5.73 -18.31 -21.47
C TRP A 458 7.21 -18.49 -21.79
N GLU A 459 7.82 -19.60 -21.37
CA GLU A 459 9.21 -19.91 -21.67
C GLU A 459 9.47 -19.99 -23.16
N THR A 460 8.65 -20.77 -23.89
CA THR A 460 8.74 -20.89 -25.35
C THR A 460 8.61 -19.53 -26.03
N ALA A 461 7.66 -18.69 -25.57
CA ALA A 461 7.46 -17.35 -26.10
C ALA A 461 8.64 -16.39 -25.83
N ASN A 462 9.47 -16.68 -24.82
CA ASN A 462 10.65 -15.90 -24.44
C ASN A 462 11.97 -16.57 -24.84
N GLY A 463 11.92 -17.64 -25.64
CA GLY A 463 13.10 -18.34 -26.16
C GLY A 463 13.86 -19.17 -25.11
N LEU A 464 13.17 -19.59 -24.06
CA LEU A 464 13.67 -20.47 -23.00
C LEU A 464 13.31 -21.93 -23.27
N ASN A 465 13.84 -22.86 -22.48
CA ASN A 465 13.63 -24.29 -22.68
C ASN A 465 12.72 -24.85 -21.58
N PRO A 466 11.45 -25.21 -21.90
CA PRO A 466 10.47 -25.75 -20.92
C PRO A 466 10.85 -27.04 -20.17
N ASN A 467 12.03 -27.59 -20.44
CA ASN A 467 12.54 -28.79 -19.80
C ASN A 467 13.83 -28.50 -19.01
N SER A 468 14.14 -27.22 -18.73
CA SER A 468 15.39 -26.78 -18.11
C SER A 468 15.20 -25.73 -17.01
N ALA A 469 14.90 -26.22 -15.81
CA ALA A 469 14.68 -25.38 -14.64
C ALA A 469 15.87 -24.50 -14.24
N ALA A 470 17.05 -24.70 -14.84
CA ALA A 470 18.22 -23.87 -14.63
C ALA A 470 18.05 -22.46 -15.23
N ASP A 471 17.23 -22.31 -16.27
CA ASP A 471 17.11 -21.04 -16.96
C ASP A 471 16.30 -19.98 -16.18
N ARG A 472 15.46 -20.38 -15.20
CA ARG A 472 14.82 -19.49 -14.21
C ARG A 472 15.75 -18.47 -13.57
N GLY A 473 17.00 -18.90 -13.33
CA GLY A 473 18.03 -18.15 -12.62
C GLY A 473 18.88 -17.26 -13.53
N LEU A 474 18.79 -17.43 -14.85
CA LEU A 474 19.52 -16.60 -15.81
C LEU A 474 18.98 -15.18 -15.78
N ARG A 475 19.89 -14.21 -15.87
CA ARG A 475 19.54 -12.79 -15.84
C ARG A 475 19.38 -12.24 -17.24
N ALA A 476 18.26 -11.58 -17.48
CA ALA A 476 18.06 -10.79 -18.68
C ALA A 476 18.87 -9.48 -18.62
N ALA A 477 18.91 -8.75 -19.74
CA ALA A 477 19.64 -7.48 -19.85
C ALA A 477 19.17 -6.39 -18.86
N ASN A 478 17.93 -6.50 -18.36
CA ASN A 478 17.38 -5.61 -17.34
C ASN A 478 17.84 -5.95 -15.90
N GLY A 479 18.63 -7.02 -15.72
CA GLY A 479 19.21 -7.46 -14.45
C GLY A 479 18.34 -8.44 -13.63
N TYR A 480 17.05 -8.57 -13.95
CA TYR A 480 16.14 -9.52 -13.31
C TYR A 480 16.36 -10.94 -13.84
N THR A 481 16.08 -11.94 -13.00
CA THR A 481 16.07 -13.34 -13.47
C THR A 481 14.89 -13.61 -14.40
N ASN A 482 14.93 -14.67 -15.19
CA ASN A 482 13.80 -15.08 -16.03
C ASN A 482 12.53 -15.29 -15.19
N LEU A 483 12.64 -15.94 -14.04
CA LEU A 483 11.51 -16.08 -13.10
C LEU A 483 10.95 -14.72 -12.67
N GLU A 484 11.81 -13.76 -12.30
CA GLU A 484 11.35 -12.42 -11.94
C GLU A 484 10.68 -11.71 -13.13
N ASN A 485 11.18 -11.88 -14.36
CA ASN A 485 10.55 -11.32 -15.55
C ASN A 485 9.17 -11.91 -15.80
N TYR A 486 9.00 -13.21 -15.61
CA TYR A 486 7.69 -13.86 -15.65
C TYR A 486 6.75 -13.26 -14.59
N LEU A 487 7.17 -13.26 -13.32
CA LEU A 487 6.38 -12.74 -12.20
C LEU A 487 5.98 -11.27 -12.38
N ASN A 488 6.88 -10.45 -12.92
CA ASN A 488 6.62 -9.03 -13.20
C ASN A 488 5.72 -8.85 -14.44
N GLY A 489 5.84 -9.74 -15.42
CA GLY A 489 5.01 -9.76 -16.62
C GLY A 489 3.53 -10.01 -16.31
N LEU A 490 3.21 -10.87 -15.35
CA LEU A 490 1.83 -11.11 -14.88
C LEU A 490 1.16 -9.82 -14.39
N VAL A 491 1.93 -8.94 -13.75
CA VAL A 491 1.44 -7.65 -13.26
C VAL A 491 1.30 -6.64 -14.40
N ALA A 492 2.22 -6.65 -15.36
CA ALA A 492 2.16 -5.77 -16.53
C ALA A 492 0.94 -6.07 -17.41
N VAL A 493 0.60 -7.35 -17.59
CA VAL A 493 -0.57 -7.78 -18.38
C VAL A 493 -1.85 -7.24 -17.76
N VAL A 494 -1.99 -7.23 -16.43
CA VAL A 494 -3.20 -6.72 -15.77
C VAL A 494 -3.14 -5.23 -15.42
N THR A 495 -1.98 -4.58 -15.39
CA THR A 495 -1.92 -3.10 -15.33
C THR A 495 -2.10 -2.47 -16.71
N ALA A 496 -1.90 -3.23 -17.79
CA ALA A 496 -2.30 -2.88 -19.16
C ALA A 496 -3.72 -3.36 -19.54
N ALA A 497 -4.23 -4.44 -18.92
CA ALA A 497 -5.58 -4.98 -19.12
C ALA A 497 -6.62 -4.53 -18.09
N ALA A 498 -6.21 -4.09 -16.88
CA ALA A 498 -6.89 -2.97 -16.25
C ALA A 498 -6.79 -1.89 -17.31
N PRO A 499 -7.90 -1.34 -17.80
CA PRO A 499 -7.80 -0.32 -18.79
C PRO A 499 -6.79 0.69 -18.23
N GLN A 500 -5.65 0.87 -18.91
CA GLN A 500 -5.29 2.25 -19.22
C GLN A 500 -6.62 2.79 -19.66
N ALA A 501 -7.23 3.64 -18.83
CA ALA A 501 -8.42 4.29 -19.26
C ALA A 501 -7.97 5.05 -20.51
N LYS A 502 -8.15 4.43 -21.68
CA LYS A 502 -9.02 4.99 -22.68
C LYS A 502 -10.28 5.31 -21.90
N THR A 503 -10.24 6.50 -21.31
CA THR A 503 -11.35 7.27 -20.79
C THR A 503 -12.23 7.59 -22.00
N ASP A 504 -12.71 6.53 -22.67
CA ASP A 504 -13.91 6.56 -23.46
C ASP A 504 -15.02 6.51 -22.43
N LEU A 505 -15.24 7.68 -21.81
CA LEU A 505 -16.32 7.91 -20.88
C LEU A 505 -17.63 7.66 -21.64
N THR A 506 -18.22 6.47 -21.51
CA THR A 506 -19.51 6.15 -22.16
C THR A 506 -20.68 6.98 -21.59
N ALA A 507 -20.44 7.72 -20.51
CA ALA A 507 -21.37 8.66 -19.90
C ALA A 507 -20.61 9.88 -19.36
N LEU A 508 -21.31 11.01 -19.27
CA LEU A 508 -20.79 12.21 -18.60
C LEU A 508 -20.73 11.99 -17.09
N GLN A 509 -19.68 12.53 -16.46
CA GLN A 509 -19.59 12.65 -15.02
C GLN A 509 -19.38 14.12 -14.66
N VAL A 510 -20.12 14.61 -13.66
CA VAL A 510 -20.04 15.99 -13.20
C VAL A 510 -19.54 16.02 -11.77
N TYR A 511 -18.42 16.71 -11.57
CA TYR A 511 -17.81 16.92 -10.27
C TYR A 511 -18.05 18.37 -9.84
N PRO A 512 -18.95 18.63 -8.88
CA PRO A 512 -19.12 19.97 -8.35
C PRO A 512 -17.82 20.42 -7.67
N ASN A 513 -17.47 21.71 -7.78
CA ASN A 513 -16.40 22.32 -6.98
C ASN A 513 -17.04 23.24 -5.93
N PRO A 514 -17.38 22.77 -4.72
CA PRO A 514 -18.22 23.52 -3.77
C PRO A 514 -17.57 24.79 -3.20
N GLY A 515 -16.29 25.06 -3.50
CA GLY A 515 -15.55 26.25 -3.06
C GLY A 515 -15.48 27.38 -4.09
N HIS A 516 -15.93 27.13 -5.31
CA HIS A 516 -15.93 28.08 -6.42
C HIS A 516 -17.24 27.93 -7.20
N GLU A 517 -17.74 28.96 -7.88
CA GLU A 517 -18.93 28.83 -8.73
C GLU A 517 -18.62 28.03 -10.02
N GLN A 518 -17.90 26.92 -9.93
CA GLN A 518 -17.44 26.13 -11.06
C GLN A 518 -17.71 24.64 -10.81
N PHE A 519 -17.70 23.85 -11.88
CA PHE A 519 -17.74 22.40 -11.83
C PHE A 519 -16.94 21.83 -12.99
N THR A 520 -16.49 20.59 -12.84
CA THR A 520 -15.77 19.89 -13.89
C THR A 520 -16.68 18.86 -14.51
N VAL A 521 -16.86 18.93 -15.82
CA VAL A 521 -17.50 17.88 -16.61
C VAL A 521 -16.41 16.98 -17.15
N ALA A 522 -16.39 15.73 -16.71
CA ALA A 522 -15.61 14.70 -17.38
C ALA A 522 -16.42 14.13 -18.56
N HIS A 523 -15.77 14.07 -19.72
CA HIS A 523 -16.34 13.67 -21.00
C HIS A 523 -15.32 12.86 -21.82
N PRO A 524 -15.75 12.10 -22.85
CA PRO A 524 -14.86 11.46 -23.82
C PRO A 524 -13.78 12.41 -24.35
N LYS A 525 -12.70 11.87 -24.89
CA LYS A 525 -11.64 12.70 -25.49
C LYS A 525 -12.24 13.62 -26.58
N ALA A 526 -12.23 14.92 -26.31
CA ALA A 526 -12.83 15.93 -27.18
C ALA A 526 -12.15 15.97 -28.56
N ASP A 527 -12.96 15.91 -29.62
CA ASP A 527 -12.49 16.26 -30.96
C ASP A 527 -12.47 17.80 -31.16
N ARG A 528 -12.11 18.25 -32.36
CA ARG A 528 -12.02 19.69 -32.67
C ARG A 528 -13.38 20.42 -32.72
N HIS A 529 -14.48 19.70 -32.61
CA HIS A 529 -15.86 20.18 -32.68
C HIS A 529 -16.65 19.88 -31.40
N ALA A 530 -16.00 19.30 -30.39
CA ALA A 530 -16.65 18.91 -29.14
C ALA A 530 -17.16 20.13 -28.38
N THR A 531 -18.42 20.08 -27.96
CA THR A 531 -19.09 21.14 -27.20
C THR A 531 -19.83 20.57 -26.00
N ILE A 532 -19.97 21.39 -24.96
CA ILE A 532 -20.87 21.16 -23.84
C ILE A 532 -21.90 22.28 -23.83
N THR A 533 -23.17 21.92 -23.99
CA THR A 533 -24.30 22.84 -23.99
C THR A 533 -25.12 22.64 -22.71
N ILE A 534 -25.53 23.74 -22.08
CA ILE A 534 -26.39 23.74 -20.90
C ILE A 534 -27.78 24.19 -21.33
N PHE A 535 -28.78 23.35 -21.08
CA PHE A 535 -30.19 23.65 -21.33
C PHE A 535 -30.96 23.82 -20.03
N THR A 536 -31.96 24.70 -20.03
CA THR A 536 -33.04 24.62 -19.03
C THR A 536 -33.89 23.38 -19.29
N PHE A 537 -34.68 22.94 -18.30
CA PHE A 537 -35.63 21.84 -18.49
C PHE A 537 -36.76 22.14 -19.49
N GLU A 538 -36.96 23.42 -19.82
CA GLU A 538 -37.87 23.87 -20.89
C GLU A 538 -37.21 23.80 -22.29
N GLY A 539 -35.97 23.30 -22.38
CA GLY A 539 -35.24 23.12 -23.64
C GLY A 539 -34.53 24.37 -24.16
N ARG A 540 -34.47 25.45 -23.37
CA ARG A 540 -33.75 26.69 -23.77
C ARG A 540 -32.25 26.51 -23.56
N ASN A 541 -31.44 26.76 -24.60
CA ASN A 541 -29.98 26.83 -24.47
C ASN A 541 -29.59 28.06 -23.65
N VAL A 542 -28.82 27.84 -22.58
CA VAL A 542 -28.36 28.86 -21.64
C VAL A 542 -26.88 29.18 -21.86
N ALA A 543 -26.07 28.18 -22.17
CA ALA A 543 -24.64 28.35 -22.44
C ALA A 543 -24.12 27.23 -23.34
N THR A 544 -23.10 27.53 -24.15
CA THR A 544 -22.38 26.54 -24.95
C THR A 544 -20.90 26.82 -24.85
N VAL A 545 -20.12 25.82 -24.43
CA VAL A 545 -18.67 25.92 -24.25
C VAL A 545 -17.99 24.88 -25.12
N ALA A 546 -16.98 25.29 -25.88
CA ALA A 546 -16.15 24.35 -26.64
C ALA A 546 -15.22 23.59 -25.68
N ALA A 547 -15.19 22.26 -25.80
CA ALA A 547 -14.19 21.45 -25.11
C ALA A 547 -12.86 21.56 -25.85
N ALA A 548 -11.76 21.72 -25.12
CA ALA A 548 -10.45 21.85 -25.75
C ALA A 548 -10.07 20.52 -26.44
N PRO A 549 -9.62 20.52 -27.71
CA PRO A 549 -9.35 19.27 -28.43
C PRO A 549 -8.30 18.42 -27.72
N GLY A 550 -8.61 17.14 -27.53
CA GLY A 550 -7.76 16.18 -26.85
C GLY A 550 -7.91 16.13 -25.32
N THR A 551 -8.72 17.00 -24.70
CA THR A 551 -9.02 16.92 -23.27
C THR A 551 -10.16 15.96 -22.99
N GLN A 552 -10.25 15.50 -21.74
CA GLN A 552 -11.32 14.61 -21.24
C GLN A 552 -12.10 15.23 -20.10
N GLN A 553 -11.80 16.50 -19.82
CA GLN A 553 -12.46 17.30 -18.81
C GLN A 553 -12.58 18.73 -19.32
N THR A 554 -13.70 19.36 -19.00
CA THR A 554 -13.94 20.78 -19.27
C THR A 554 -14.53 21.41 -18.01
N GLN A 555 -13.94 22.52 -17.59
CA GLN A 555 -14.41 23.29 -16.45
C GLN A 555 -15.47 24.30 -16.90
N LEU A 556 -16.60 24.34 -16.20
CA LEU A 556 -17.71 25.23 -16.49
C LEU A 556 -18.03 26.11 -15.29
N ASN A 557 -18.44 27.35 -15.54
CA ASN A 557 -18.83 28.31 -14.52
C ASN A 557 -20.36 28.31 -14.34
N LEU A 558 -20.83 28.19 -13.10
CA LEU A 558 -22.23 28.25 -12.68
C LEU A 558 -22.65 29.63 -12.23
N GLY A 559 -21.74 30.58 -12.00
CA GLY A 559 -22.04 31.89 -11.40
C GLY A 559 -23.14 32.66 -12.13
N GLU A 560 -23.25 32.48 -13.43
CA GLU A 560 -24.25 33.15 -14.28
C GLU A 560 -25.59 32.40 -14.40
N LEU A 561 -25.69 31.17 -13.87
CA LEU A 561 -26.94 30.39 -13.89
C LEU A 561 -27.82 30.73 -12.68
N ALA A 562 -29.13 30.83 -12.86
CA ALA A 562 -30.06 30.91 -11.74
C ALA A 562 -30.15 29.55 -10.99
N ASN A 563 -30.71 29.54 -9.78
CA ASN A 563 -30.98 28.28 -9.09
C ASN A 563 -32.08 27.53 -9.85
N GLY A 564 -31.90 26.22 -10.06
CA GLY A 564 -32.80 25.45 -10.90
C GLY A 564 -32.20 24.15 -11.43
N ASN A 565 -33.01 23.44 -12.22
CA ASN A 565 -32.63 22.20 -12.87
C ASN A 565 -32.12 22.49 -14.28
N TYR A 566 -30.99 21.88 -14.65
CA TYR A 566 -30.39 22.01 -15.98
C TYR A 566 -30.04 20.64 -16.57
N LEU A 567 -30.00 20.58 -17.89
CA LEU A 567 -29.51 19.44 -18.66
C LEU A 567 -28.22 19.83 -19.38
N LEU A 568 -27.14 19.12 -19.11
CA LEU A 568 -25.91 19.20 -19.88
C LEU A 568 -26.00 18.26 -21.07
N LEU A 569 -25.54 18.71 -22.22
CA LEU A 569 -25.34 17.93 -23.43
C LEU A 569 -23.89 18.10 -23.89
N TYR A 570 -23.10 17.05 -23.80
CA TYR A 570 -21.85 16.95 -24.54
C TYR A 570 -22.13 16.39 -25.93
N ALA A 571 -21.58 17.01 -26.96
CA ALA A 571 -21.69 16.55 -28.34
C ALA A 571 -20.36 16.71 -29.07
N ASP A 572 -19.91 15.65 -29.72
CA ASP A 572 -18.80 15.64 -30.67
C ASP A 572 -19.25 15.02 -32.01
N ALA A 573 -18.34 14.75 -32.94
CA ALA A 573 -18.69 14.15 -34.24
C ALA A 573 -19.22 12.72 -34.14
N ALA A 574 -18.97 12.01 -33.04
CA ALA A 574 -19.28 10.59 -32.87
C ALA A 574 -20.47 10.35 -31.94
N GLN A 575 -20.71 11.21 -30.95
CA GLN A 575 -21.69 10.94 -29.89
C GLN A 575 -22.33 12.18 -29.27
N ARG A 576 -23.44 11.92 -28.57
CA ARG A 576 -24.17 12.88 -27.75
C ARG A 576 -24.46 12.26 -26.39
N LEU A 577 -24.00 12.89 -25.33
CA LEU A 577 -24.17 12.41 -23.96
C LEU A 577 -24.84 13.49 -23.12
N THR A 578 -25.77 13.10 -22.25
CA THR A 578 -26.51 14.05 -21.41
C THR A 578 -26.35 13.78 -19.93
N PHE A 579 -26.38 14.83 -19.11
CA PHE A 579 -26.32 14.72 -17.65
C PHE A 579 -27.21 15.78 -16.98
N LYS A 580 -28.00 15.38 -15.98
CA LYS A 580 -28.84 16.32 -15.22
C LYS A 580 -28.03 16.94 -14.09
N ILE A 581 -28.07 18.26 -13.96
CA ILE A 581 -27.51 18.98 -12.79
C ILE A 581 -28.61 19.79 -12.11
N VAL A 582 -28.45 19.99 -10.80
CA VAL A 582 -29.29 20.87 -9.98
C VAL A 582 -28.38 21.93 -9.37
N LYS A 583 -28.70 23.20 -9.58
CA LYS A 583 -28.06 24.32 -8.88
C LYS A 583 -29.00 24.76 -7.76
N GLU A 584 -28.58 24.56 -6.52
CA GLU A 584 -29.34 24.91 -5.31
C GLU A 584 -29.00 26.31 -4.79
#